data_AF-A0A097ET35-F1
#
_entry.id   AF-A0A097ET35-F1
#
_cell.length_a   1.000
_cell.length_b   1.000
_cell.length_c   1.000
_cell.angle_alpha   90.00
_cell.angle_beta   90.00
_cell.angle_gamma   90.00
#
_symmetry.space_group_name_H-M   'P 1'
#
loop_
_entity.id
_entity.type
_entity.pdbx_description
1 polymer ?
#
loop_
_entity_poly.entity_id
_entity_poly.type
_entity_poly.pdbx_seq_one_letter_code
_entity_poly.pdbx_strand_id
1 'polypeptide(L)' 'MRNTFVARLEEDQMPKIIRTTDFVAEVKDLARRGYTKADISKKLSERYSKVGQKLTPRTITRALTEGSFRGKS' A
#
# COMPACT_ATOMS: atom_id res chain seq x y z
N MET A 1 -16.23 -18.20 7.62
CA MET A 1 -15.10 -18.67 6.78
C MET A 1 -14.86 -17.64 5.69
N ARG A 2 -13.66 -17.07 5.57
CA ARG A 2 -13.32 -16.21 4.42
C ARG A 2 -12.90 -17.12 3.26
N ASN A 3 -13.62 -17.06 2.14
CA ASN A 3 -13.34 -17.85 0.94
C ASN A 3 -11.93 -17.54 0.42
N THR A 4 -11.04 -18.54 0.44
CA THR A 4 -9.66 -18.49 -0.06
C THR A 4 -9.57 -18.12 -1.55
N PHE A 5 -10.64 -18.32 -2.33
CA PHE A 5 -10.73 -17.92 -3.74
C PHE A 5 -10.77 -16.40 -3.95
N VAL A 6 -11.37 -15.64 -3.03
CA VAL A 6 -11.44 -14.18 -3.14
C VAL A 6 -10.06 -13.56 -2.93
N ALA A 7 -9.25 -14.12 -2.03
CA ALA A 7 -7.89 -13.65 -1.79
C ALA A 7 -6.95 -13.86 -3.00
N ARG A 8 -7.16 -14.93 -3.79
CA ARG A 8 -6.34 -15.24 -4.98
C ARG A 8 -6.66 -14.35 -6.18
N LEU A 9 -7.92 -13.91 -6.34
CA LEU A 9 -8.33 -13.02 -7.43
C LEU A 9 -7.97 -11.54 -7.18
N GLU A 10 -7.71 -11.15 -5.92
CA GLU A 10 -7.26 -9.80 -5.59
C GLU A 10 -5.74 -9.60 -5.73
N GLU A 11 -4.96 -10.67 -5.86
CA GLU A 11 -3.52 -10.57 -6.18
C GLU A 11 -3.26 -10.00 -7.60
N ASP A 12 -4.21 -10.11 -8.52
CA ASP A 12 -4.13 -9.52 -9.87
C ASP A 12 -4.52 -8.03 -9.92
N GLN A 13 -5.14 -7.49 -8.86
CA GLN A 13 -5.60 -6.10 -8.80
C GLN A 13 -4.75 -5.17 -7.94
N MET A 14 -3.68 -5.67 -7.30
CA MET A 14 -2.79 -4.81 -6.54
C MET A 14 -1.93 -3.98 -7.51
N PRO A 15 -2.04 -2.63 -7.50
CA PRO A 15 -1.31 -1.79 -8.45
C PRO A 15 0.18 -2.07 -8.33
N LYS A 16 0.84 -2.33 -9.47
CA LYS A 16 2.26 -2.68 -9.52
C LYS A 16 3.14 -1.65 -8.79
N ILE A 17 2.70 -0.39 -8.75
CA ILE A 17 3.37 0.70 -8.06
C ILE A 17 3.43 0.54 -6.53
N ILE A 18 2.51 -0.17 -5.89
CA ILE A 18 2.58 -0.46 -4.44
C ILE A 18 3.68 -1.51 -4.15
N ARG A 19 4.04 -2.30 -5.16
CA ARG A 19 5.07 -3.35 -5.07
C ARG A 19 6.47 -2.83 -5.39
N THR A 20 6.63 -1.55 -5.73
CA THR A 20 7.95 -0.98 -6.05
C THR A 20 8.75 -0.68 -4.79
N THR A 21 10.07 -0.72 -4.93
CA THR A 21 11.01 -0.34 -3.87
C THR A 21 10.82 1.11 -3.45
N ASP A 22 10.53 2.00 -4.39
CA ASP A 22 10.34 3.43 -4.15
C ASP A 22 9.12 3.69 -3.27
N PHE A 23 8.00 3.02 -3.55
CA PHE A 23 6.80 3.11 -2.73
C PHE A 23 7.07 2.60 -1.31
N VAL A 24 7.76 1.47 -1.17
CA VAL A 24 8.14 0.92 0.15
C VAL A 24 9.09 1.84 0.90
N ALA A 25 10.03 2.48 0.21
CA ALA A 25 10.97 3.43 0.79
C ALA A 25 10.24 4.69 1.31
N GLU A 26 9.31 5.25 0.53
CA GLU A 26 8.50 6.41 0.95
C GLU A 26 7.60 6.08 2.14
N VAL A 27 6.97 4.90 2.14
CA VAL A 27 6.19 4.41 3.30
C VAL A 27 7.07 4.35 4.55
N LYS A 28 8.27 3.78 4.46
CA LYS A 28 9.21 3.67 5.59
C LYS A 28 9.70 5.03 6.06
N ASP A 29 9.99 5.96 5.15
CA ASP A 29 10.40 7.32 5.50
C ASP A 29 9.31 8.04 6.29
N LEU A 30 8.07 8.03 5.78
CA LEU A 30 6.94 8.65 6.46
C LEU A 30 6.65 8.00 7.82
N ALA A 31 6.76 6.67 7.92
CA ALA A 31 6.61 5.97 9.19
C ALA A 31 7.70 6.38 10.20
N ARG A 32 8.97 6.51 9.78
CA ARG A 32 10.06 7.00 10.65
C ARG A 32 9.85 8.44 11.12
N ARG A 33 9.22 9.26 10.29
CA ARG A 33 8.84 10.64 10.62
C ARG A 33 7.64 10.74 11.56
N GLY A 34 7.06 9.61 11.98
CA GLY A 34 5.96 9.56 12.94
C GLY A 34 4.57 9.73 12.34
N TYR A 35 4.41 9.66 11.01
CA TYR A 35 3.10 9.74 10.39
C TYR A 35 2.27 8.48 10.67
N THR A 36 0.96 8.67 10.87
CA THR A 36 0.03 7.55 11.04
C THR A 36 -0.23 6.85 9.70
N LYS A 37 -0.71 5.60 9.74
CA LYS A 37 -1.07 4.87 8.51
C LYS A 37 -2.11 5.61 7.65
N ALA A 38 -3.02 6.36 8.29
CA ALA A 38 -4.03 7.17 7.60
C ALA A 38 -3.40 8.38 6.91
N ASP A 39 -2.44 9.06 7.56
CA ASP A 39 -1.73 10.18 6.97
C ASP A 39 -0.84 9.74 5.81
N ILE A 40 -0.16 8.60 5.98
CA ILE A 40 0.66 7.97 4.94
C ILE A 40 -0.20 7.62 3.73
N SER A 41 -1.34 6.96 3.93
CA SER A 41 -2.21 6.57 2.82
C SER A 41 -2.79 7.76 2.07
N LYS A 42 -3.14 8.84 2.78
CA LYS A 42 -3.57 10.09 2.17
C LYS A 42 -2.46 10.72 1.32
N LYS A 43 -1.28 10.93 1.91
CA LYS A 43 -0.12 11.56 1.23
C LYS A 43 0.31 10.79 -0.01
N LEU A 44 0.41 9.46 0.10
CA LEU A 44 0.80 8.62 -1.03
C LEU A 44 -0.31 8.59 -2.09
N SER A 45 -1.59 8.54 -1.70
CA SER A 45 -2.67 8.62 -2.70
C SER A 45 -2.62 9.90 -3.53
N GLU A 46 -2.32 11.03 -2.90
CA GLU A 46 -2.22 12.33 -3.58
C GLU A 46 -0.99 12.39 -4.50
N ARG A 47 0.15 11.87 -4.04
CA ARG A 47 1.40 11.83 -4.81
C ARG A 47 1.26 10.95 -6.06
N TYR A 48 0.73 9.75 -5.90
CA TYR A 48 0.64 8.77 -6.98
C TYR A 48 -0.61 8.97 -7.87
N SER A 49 -1.69 9.60 -7.37
CA SER A 49 -2.85 9.96 -8.22
C SER A 49 -2.50 10.95 -9.33
N LYS A 50 -1.41 11.72 -9.19
CA LYS A 50 -0.92 12.63 -10.23
C LYS A 50 -0.13 11.92 -11.34
N VAL A 51 0.39 10.72 -11.10
CA VAL A 51 1.30 9.99 -12.01
C VAL A 51 0.53 9.03 -12.95
N GLY A 52 -0.72 9.38 -13.29
CA GLY A 52 -1.57 8.57 -14.18
C GLY A 52 -2.06 7.23 -13.58
N GLN A 53 -1.61 6.86 -12.38
CA GLN A 53 -2.05 5.66 -11.67
C GLN A 53 -2.97 6.05 -10.52
N LYS A 54 -4.26 5.71 -10.61
CA LYS A 54 -5.23 5.93 -9.52
C LYS A 54 -4.92 5.02 -8.33
N LEU A 55 -4.07 5.49 -7.43
CA LEU A 55 -3.88 4.89 -6.12
C LEU A 55 -4.85 5.49 -5.12
N THR A 56 -5.83 4.71 -4.69
CA THR A 56 -6.77 5.15 -3.65
C THR A 56 -6.15 4.99 -2.26
N PRO A 57 -6.51 5.85 -1.29
CA PRO A 57 -6.09 5.69 0.11
C PRO A 57 -6.48 4.33 0.68
N ARG A 58 -7.62 3.77 0.25
CA ARG A 58 -8.09 2.45 0.67
C ARG A 58 -7.14 1.34 0.23
N THR A 59 -6.70 1.37 -1.03
CA THR A 59 -5.74 0.39 -1.57
C THR A 59 -4.41 0.45 -0.83
N ILE A 60 -3.92 1.66 -0.52
CA ILE A 60 -2.67 1.86 0.23
C ILE A 60 -2.83 1.36 1.67
N THR A 61 -3.92 1.73 2.34
CA THR A 61 -4.20 1.29 3.72
C THR A 61 -4.27 -0.23 3.81
N ARG A 62 -4.91 -0.86 2.82
CA ARG A 62 -4.95 -2.30 2.68
C ARG A 62 -3.57 -2.89 2.49
N ALA A 63 -2.74 -2.32 1.61
CA ALA A 63 -1.35 -2.75 1.45
C ALA A 63 -0.53 -2.61 2.74
N LEU A 64 -0.69 -1.52 3.50
CA LEU A 64 -0.01 -1.32 4.79
C LEU A 64 -0.50 -2.25 5.91
N THR A 65 -1.65 -2.91 5.72
CA THR A 65 -2.29 -3.77 6.74
C THR A 65 -2.17 -5.25 6.40
N GLU A 66 -2.38 -5.61 5.13
CA GLU A 66 -2.32 -6.99 4.62
C GLU A 66 -0.98 -7.33 3.96
N GLY A 67 -0.26 -6.32 3.47
CA GLY A 67 1.05 -6.53 2.86
C GLY A 67 2.03 -7.07 3.90
N SER A 68 2.84 -8.05 3.48
CA SER A 68 3.95 -8.61 4.25
C SER A 68 5.06 -7.55 4.43
N PHE A 69 4.77 -6.44 5.10
CA PHE A 69 5.75 -5.50 5.63
C PHE A 69 6.42 -6.03 6.90
N ARG A 70 5.87 -7.11 7.49
CA ARG A 70 6.60 -7.98 8.40
C ARG A 70 7.69 -8.66 7.60
N GLY A 71 8.90 -8.12 7.71
CA GLY A 71 10.11 -8.86 7.38
C GLY A 71 10.00 -10.24 8.01
N LYS A 72 10.37 -11.27 7.25
CA LYS A 72 10.71 -12.56 7.84
C LYS A 72 11.66 -12.27 9.01
N SER A 73 11.19 -12.52 10.21
CA SER A 73 12.06 -12.75 11.38
C SER A 73 12.62 -14.16 11.24
#